data_AF-A0A349Y107-F1
#
_entry.id   AF-A0A349Y107-F1
#
_cell.length_a   1.000
_cell.length_b   1.000
_cell.length_c   1.000
_cell.angle_alpha   90.00
_cell.angle_beta   90.00
_cell.angle_gamma   90.00
#
_symmetry.space_group_name_H-M   'P 1'
#
loop_
_entity.id
_entity.type
_entity.pdbx_description
1 polymer ?
#
loop_
_entity_poly.entity_id
_entity_poly.type
_entity_poly.pdbx_seq_one_letter_code
_entity_poly.pdbx_strand_id
1 'polypeptide(L)'
;TNAHELPMVVAALAQTDEELAAAPYQVLKDWNRLYGGNLLIVLPDAFGTAAFLRNAPEWVADWTGFRPDSAPPIEGGEKIIEWWQKMGRDPRKKMLIFSDGLDVDAIIDTYRHFEGRVRMSFGWGTNLTNDFAGCAPKTIASLKPISIVCKVSDANGRPAVKLSDNPQKATGEPAEVERYLKFFGQEDHKEQKVLV
;
A
#
# COMPACT_ATOMS: atom_id res chain seq x y z
N THR A 1 -1.43 0.61 12.03
CA THR A 1 -0.46 0.91 10.96
C THR A 1 -0.56 2.40 10.64
N ASN A 2 0.26 2.91 9.72
CA ASN A 2 0.10 4.25 9.15
C ASN A 2 -0.71 4.19 7.83
N ALA A 3 -0.88 5.34 7.17
CA ALA A 3 -1.62 5.49 5.91
C ALA A 3 -0.81 6.31 4.88
N HIS A 4 -1.24 6.28 3.62
CA HIS A 4 -0.55 6.95 2.50
C HIS A 4 -0.46 8.47 2.65
N GLU A 5 -1.32 9.10 3.44
CA GLU A 5 -1.27 10.55 3.68
C GLU A 5 0.10 11.00 4.19
N LEU A 6 0.81 10.20 5.00
CA LEU A 6 2.13 10.54 5.52
C LEU A 6 3.17 10.67 4.39
N PRO A 7 3.46 9.62 3.58
CA PRO A 7 4.41 9.77 2.47
C PRO A 7 3.94 10.76 1.41
N MET A 8 2.63 10.88 1.17
CA MET A 8 2.07 11.90 0.27
C MET A 8 2.45 13.31 0.71
N VAL A 9 2.26 13.64 1.99
CA VAL A 9 2.56 14.97 2.55
C VAL A 9 4.06 15.23 2.60
N VAL A 10 4.86 14.27 3.09
CA VAL A 10 6.32 14.46 3.18
C VAL A 10 6.93 14.64 1.79
N ALA A 11 6.47 13.91 0.78
CA ALA A 11 6.91 14.08 -0.60
C ALA A 11 6.47 15.43 -1.20
N ALA A 12 5.22 15.86 -0.95
CA ALA A 12 4.74 17.16 -1.40
C ALA A 12 5.55 18.31 -0.78
N LEU A 13 6.02 18.17 0.47
CA LEU A 13 6.84 19.17 1.16
C LEU A 13 8.31 19.18 0.72
N ALA A 14 8.80 18.14 0.05
CA ALA A 14 10.18 18.07 -0.45
C ALA A 14 10.47 19.22 -1.44
N GLN A 15 11.63 19.85 -1.27
CA GLN A 15 12.09 20.97 -2.09
C GLN A 15 13.17 20.56 -3.10
N THR A 16 13.87 19.46 -2.82
CA THR A 16 14.91 18.91 -3.69
C THR A 16 14.57 17.48 -4.10
N ASP A 17 15.18 17.01 -5.20
CA ASP A 17 15.06 15.63 -5.65
C ASP A 17 15.62 14.64 -4.61
N GLU A 18 16.64 15.03 -3.86
CA GLU A 18 17.18 14.21 -2.77
C GLU A 18 16.17 14.05 -1.63
N GLU A 19 15.51 15.14 -1.22
CA GLU A 19 14.44 15.09 -0.23
C GLU A 19 13.25 14.27 -0.72
N LEU A 20 12.90 14.37 -2.01
CA LEU A 20 11.81 13.60 -2.61
C LEU A 20 12.13 12.10 -2.64
N ALA A 21 13.36 11.72 -3.01
CA ALA A 21 13.82 10.34 -2.96
C ALA A 21 13.84 9.79 -1.53
N ALA A 22 14.14 10.63 -0.54
CA ALA A 22 14.19 10.25 0.87
C ALA A 22 12.81 10.18 1.54
N ALA A 23 11.80 10.88 1.00
CA ALA A 23 10.47 11.03 1.61
C ALA A 23 9.82 9.71 2.07
N PRO A 24 9.80 8.61 1.28
CA PRO A 24 9.19 7.36 1.72
C PRO A 24 9.84 6.77 2.97
N TYR A 25 11.16 6.95 3.12
CA TYR A 25 11.93 6.44 4.26
C TYR A 25 11.95 7.41 5.43
N GLN A 26 11.85 8.71 5.17
CA GLN A 26 11.75 9.73 6.21
C GLN A 26 10.51 9.51 7.07
N VAL A 27 9.35 9.21 6.45
CA VAL A 27 8.13 8.84 7.17
C VAL A 27 8.33 7.66 8.11
N LEU A 28 9.06 6.63 7.67
CA LEU A 28 9.34 5.46 8.51
C LEU A 28 10.23 5.83 9.70
N LYS A 29 11.25 6.67 9.50
CA LYS A 29 12.09 7.19 10.60
C LYS A 29 11.23 7.95 11.61
N ASP A 30 10.37 8.86 11.15
CA ASP A 30 9.55 9.68 12.03
C ASP A 30 8.50 8.85 12.78
N TRP A 31 7.90 7.86 12.12
CA TRP A 31 7.00 6.91 12.76
C TRP A 31 7.69 6.09 13.86
N ASN A 32 8.89 5.56 13.58
CA ASN A 32 9.65 4.73 14.51
C ASN A 32 10.21 5.51 15.73
N ARG A 33 10.20 6.84 15.68
CA ARG A 33 10.55 7.68 16.85
C ARG A 33 9.48 7.64 17.95
N LEU A 34 8.22 7.41 17.57
CA LEU A 34 7.06 7.44 18.46
C LEU A 34 6.47 6.06 18.71
N TYR A 35 6.54 5.18 17.71
CA TYR A 35 5.90 3.86 17.73
C TYR A 35 6.93 2.77 17.44
N GLY A 36 6.73 1.59 18.03
CA GLY A 36 7.62 0.44 17.86
C GLY A 36 6.87 -0.89 17.81
N GLY A 37 7.63 -2.00 17.80
CA GLY A 37 7.07 -3.35 17.85
C GLY A 37 6.09 -3.63 16.70
N ASN A 38 4.89 -4.10 17.02
CA ASN A 38 3.87 -4.47 16.03
C ASN A 38 3.32 -3.28 15.22
N LEU A 39 3.61 -2.04 15.61
CA LEU A 39 3.25 -0.85 14.82
C LEU A 39 4.25 -0.53 13.70
N LEU A 40 5.38 -1.24 13.64
CA LEU A 40 6.35 -1.14 12.55
C LEU A 40 5.91 -1.95 11.34
N ILE A 41 4.89 -1.45 10.64
CA ILE A 41 4.38 -2.00 9.38
C ILE A 41 4.64 -1.01 8.24
N VAL A 42 5.40 -1.46 7.25
CA VAL A 42 5.76 -0.66 6.07
C VAL A 42 4.59 -0.62 5.08
N LEU A 43 4.32 0.56 4.51
CA LEU A 43 3.33 0.77 3.46
C LEU A 43 4.06 1.22 2.18
N PRO A 44 4.51 0.28 1.33
CA PRO A 44 5.51 0.57 0.29
C PRO A 44 4.94 1.19 -0.98
N ASP A 45 3.62 1.10 -1.21
CA ASP A 45 2.99 1.38 -2.50
C ASP A 45 2.70 2.87 -2.74
N ALA A 46 3.08 3.79 -1.84
CA ALA A 46 2.80 5.22 -2.02
C ALA A 46 3.24 5.74 -3.39
N PHE A 47 4.46 5.37 -3.81
CA PHE A 47 5.05 5.71 -5.11
C PHE A 47 5.50 4.48 -5.90
N GLY A 48 4.89 3.31 -5.63
CA GLY A 48 5.24 2.03 -6.22
C GLY A 48 6.19 1.19 -5.35
N THR A 49 5.77 -0.04 -5.08
CA THR A 49 6.48 -1.01 -4.24
C THR A 49 7.83 -1.40 -4.85
N ALA A 50 7.94 -1.52 -6.17
CA ALA A 50 9.21 -1.80 -6.84
C ALA A 50 10.27 -0.73 -6.54
N ALA A 51 9.89 0.54 -6.75
CA ALA A 51 10.76 1.68 -6.51
C ALA A 51 11.15 1.80 -5.04
N PHE A 52 10.21 1.55 -4.12
CA PHE A 52 10.47 1.51 -2.70
C PHE A 52 11.50 0.43 -2.32
N LEU A 53 11.29 -0.82 -2.76
CA LEU A 53 12.16 -1.93 -2.36
C LEU A 53 13.57 -1.85 -2.97
N ARG A 54 13.71 -1.27 -4.18
CA ARG A 54 14.99 -1.11 -4.89
C ARG A 54 15.98 -0.24 -4.11
N ASN A 55 15.48 0.80 -3.45
CA ASN A 55 16.31 1.81 -2.77
C ASN A 55 16.18 1.76 -1.24
N ALA A 56 15.43 0.79 -0.69
CA ALA A 56 15.16 0.71 0.75
C ALA A 56 16.46 0.51 1.55
N PRO A 57 16.74 1.38 2.54
CA PRO A 57 17.83 1.15 3.47
C PRO A 57 17.68 -0.17 4.23
N GLU A 58 18.80 -0.79 4.62
CA GLU A 58 18.81 -2.12 5.22
C GLU A 58 17.91 -2.25 6.46
N TRP A 59 17.87 -1.22 7.33
CA TRP A 59 17.05 -1.21 8.54
C TRP A 59 15.54 -1.33 8.27
N VAL A 60 15.07 -1.04 7.05
CA VAL A 60 13.66 -1.27 6.67
C VAL A 60 13.33 -2.75 6.75
N ALA A 61 14.29 -3.64 6.49
CA ALA A 61 14.08 -5.08 6.58
C ALA A 61 13.87 -5.55 8.02
N ASP A 62 14.21 -4.72 9.02
CA ASP A 62 14.04 -5.05 10.44
C ASP A 62 12.64 -4.71 10.97
N TRP A 63 11.83 -3.98 10.21
CA TRP A 63 10.43 -3.74 10.52
C TRP A 63 9.64 -5.04 10.68
N THR A 64 8.57 -5.00 11.47
CA THR A 64 7.77 -6.18 11.83
C THR A 64 7.10 -6.79 10.61
N GLY A 65 6.65 -5.96 9.67
CA GLY A 65 5.90 -6.42 8.52
C GLY A 65 5.66 -5.35 7.48
N PHE A 66 4.94 -5.74 6.43
CA PHE A 66 4.55 -4.88 5.32
C PHE A 66 3.05 -5.00 5.07
N ARG A 67 2.45 -3.96 4.50
CA ARG A 67 1.06 -3.91 4.06
C ARG A 67 1.01 -3.59 2.56
N PRO A 68 1.03 -4.57 1.65
CA PRO A 68 0.75 -4.33 0.24
C PRO A 68 -0.73 -3.95 0.06
N ASP A 69 -1.00 -2.77 -0.51
CA ASP A 69 -2.34 -2.17 -0.53
C ASP A 69 -2.84 -1.77 -1.95
N SER A 70 -2.09 -2.14 -2.98
CA SER A 70 -2.48 -1.85 -4.38
C SER A 70 -2.08 -2.91 -5.40
N ALA A 71 -1.30 -3.91 -5.01
CA ALA A 71 -0.93 -5.06 -5.83
C ALA A 71 -1.79 -6.28 -5.43
N PRO A 72 -1.93 -7.30 -6.31
CA PRO A 72 -2.65 -8.52 -5.98
C PRO A 72 -2.01 -9.17 -4.75
N PRO A 73 -2.78 -9.72 -3.79
CA PRO A 73 -2.24 -10.21 -2.53
C PRO A 73 -1.08 -11.19 -2.69
N ILE A 74 -1.22 -12.17 -3.59
CA ILE A 74 -0.18 -13.18 -3.86
C ILE A 74 1.06 -12.54 -4.49
N GLU A 75 0.89 -11.73 -5.54
CA GLU A 75 2.03 -11.10 -6.23
C GLU A 75 2.80 -10.15 -5.30
N GLY A 76 2.08 -9.26 -4.61
CA GLY A 76 2.68 -8.32 -3.66
C GLY A 76 3.35 -9.04 -2.49
N GLY A 77 2.72 -10.08 -1.96
CA GLY A 77 3.28 -10.86 -0.86
C GLY A 77 4.56 -11.62 -1.25
N GLU A 78 4.59 -12.27 -2.42
CA GLU A 78 5.79 -12.96 -2.92
C GLU A 78 6.96 -12.01 -3.12
N LYS A 79 6.71 -10.85 -3.71
CA LYS A 79 7.73 -9.82 -3.94
C LYS A 79 8.39 -9.35 -2.65
N ILE A 80 7.59 -9.14 -1.60
CA ILE A 80 8.09 -8.71 -0.29
C ILE A 80 8.84 -9.86 0.40
N ILE A 81 8.35 -11.11 0.29
CA ILE A 81 9.05 -12.29 0.82
C ILE A 81 10.42 -12.46 0.18
N GLU A 82 10.50 -12.35 -1.15
CA GLU A 82 11.76 -12.43 -1.89
C GLU A 82 12.73 -11.32 -1.45
N TRP A 83 12.21 -10.10 -1.23
CA TRP A 83 13.02 -8.99 -0.74
C TRP A 83 13.57 -9.24 0.67
N TRP A 84 12.77 -9.75 1.62
CA TRP A 84 13.28 -10.14 2.94
C TRP A 84 14.36 -11.22 2.85
N GLN A 85 14.18 -12.22 1.99
CA GLN A 85 15.17 -13.28 1.77
C GLN A 85 16.48 -12.71 1.22
N LYS A 86 16.42 -11.80 0.22
CA LYS A 86 17.59 -11.09 -0.30
C LYS A 86 18.30 -10.25 0.76
N MET A 87 17.54 -9.68 1.69
CA MET A 87 18.06 -8.93 2.85
C MET A 87 18.50 -9.84 4.02
N GLY A 88 18.44 -11.17 3.88
CA GLY A 88 18.86 -12.12 4.92
C GLY A 88 17.93 -12.20 6.14
N ARG A 89 16.67 -11.75 6.03
CA ARG A 89 15.66 -11.81 7.11
C ARG A 89 14.71 -12.99 6.86
N ASP A 90 14.44 -13.77 7.91
CA ASP A 90 13.51 -14.91 7.85
C ASP A 90 12.04 -14.42 7.73
N PRO A 91 11.36 -14.65 6.59
CA PRO A 91 9.99 -14.20 6.38
C PRO A 91 8.99 -14.78 7.38
N ARG A 92 9.26 -15.96 7.96
CA ARG A 92 8.38 -16.60 8.95
C ARG A 92 8.25 -15.79 10.24
N LYS A 93 9.22 -14.92 10.52
CA LYS A 93 9.20 -13.99 11.66
C LYS A 93 8.55 -12.65 11.32
N LYS A 94 8.30 -12.39 10.04
CA LYS A 94 7.70 -11.15 9.53
C LYS A 94 6.19 -11.29 9.41
N MET A 95 5.53 -10.20 9.03
CA MET A 95 4.09 -10.12 8.87
C MET A 95 3.71 -9.47 7.54
N LEU A 96 2.72 -10.02 6.86
CA LEU A 96 1.99 -9.35 5.79
C LEU A 96 0.58 -9.01 6.27
N ILE A 97 0.17 -7.77 6.03
CA ILE A 97 -1.20 -7.32 6.24
C ILE A 97 -1.82 -7.10 4.86
N PHE A 98 -2.85 -7.88 4.52
CA PHE A 98 -3.60 -7.73 3.28
C PHE A 98 -4.89 -6.95 3.58
N SER A 99 -5.10 -5.81 2.93
CA SER A 99 -6.25 -4.92 3.23
C SER A 99 -6.98 -4.35 2.01
N ASP A 100 -6.53 -4.66 0.81
CA ASP A 100 -7.07 -4.07 -0.41
C ASP A 100 -8.31 -4.82 -0.92
N GLY A 101 -9.50 -4.36 -0.50
CA GLY A 101 -10.77 -4.75 -1.13
C GLY A 101 -11.08 -6.25 -1.13
N LEU A 102 -10.69 -6.97 -0.07
CA LEU A 102 -10.78 -8.43 -0.02
C LEU A 102 -12.22 -8.95 0.09
N ASP A 103 -12.51 -10.04 -0.62
CA ASP A 103 -13.65 -10.92 -0.40
C ASP A 103 -13.18 -12.24 0.29
N VAL A 104 -14.12 -13.14 0.57
CA VAL A 104 -13.83 -14.39 1.28
C VAL A 104 -12.89 -15.30 0.48
N ASP A 105 -13.11 -15.41 -0.84
CA ASP A 105 -12.31 -16.27 -1.71
C ASP A 105 -10.87 -15.77 -1.78
N ALA A 106 -10.66 -14.46 -1.95
CA ALA A 106 -9.35 -13.84 -1.93
C ALA A 106 -8.62 -14.06 -0.59
N ILE A 107 -9.33 -14.00 0.54
CA ILE A 107 -8.75 -14.29 1.87
C ILE A 107 -8.30 -15.75 1.95
N ILE A 108 -9.14 -16.71 1.55
CA ILE A 108 -8.86 -18.15 1.63
C ILE A 108 -7.68 -18.52 0.71
N ASP A 109 -7.69 -18.05 -0.53
CA ASP A 109 -6.65 -18.35 -1.51
C ASP A 109 -5.31 -17.74 -1.08
N THR A 110 -5.32 -16.50 -0.59
CA THR A 110 -4.12 -15.84 -0.06
C THR A 110 -3.60 -16.55 1.18
N TYR A 111 -4.48 -16.97 2.10
CA TYR A 111 -4.10 -17.72 3.29
C TYR A 111 -3.39 -19.02 2.92
N ARG A 112 -4.00 -19.84 2.05
CA ARG A 112 -3.42 -21.13 1.63
C ARG A 112 -2.07 -20.96 0.94
N HIS A 113 -1.92 -19.90 0.14
CA HIS A 113 -0.68 -19.62 -0.59
C HIS A 113 0.51 -19.28 0.32
N PHE A 114 0.26 -18.60 1.45
CA PHE A 114 1.30 -18.12 2.37
C PHE A 114 1.36 -18.88 3.70
N GLU A 115 0.51 -19.89 3.90
CA GLU A 115 0.48 -20.72 5.11
C GLU A 115 1.87 -21.28 5.45
N GLY A 116 2.31 -21.06 6.69
CA GLY A 116 3.63 -21.49 7.18
C GLY A 116 4.84 -20.71 6.65
N ARG A 117 4.66 -19.76 5.71
CA ARG A 117 5.75 -19.01 5.07
C ARG A 117 5.96 -17.63 5.69
N VAL A 118 4.89 -17.01 6.19
CA VAL A 118 4.88 -15.67 6.80
C VAL A 118 3.67 -15.54 7.74
N ARG A 119 3.71 -14.64 8.73
CA ARG A 119 2.51 -14.32 9.53
C ARG A 119 1.57 -13.45 8.70
N MET A 120 0.27 -13.71 8.79
CA MET A 120 -0.73 -13.01 8.00
C MET A 120 -1.74 -12.30 8.89
N SER A 121 -2.23 -11.15 8.42
CA SER A 121 -3.39 -10.45 8.94
C SER A 121 -4.24 -9.95 7.78
N PHE A 122 -5.57 -10.02 7.90
CA PHE A 122 -6.50 -9.61 6.86
C PHE A 122 -7.37 -8.46 7.37
N GLY A 123 -7.34 -7.32 6.67
CA GLY A 123 -8.25 -6.21 6.88
C GLY A 123 -9.48 -6.39 5.99
N TRP A 124 -10.63 -6.67 6.60
CA TRP A 124 -11.87 -6.91 5.86
C TRP A 124 -12.81 -5.70 5.98
N GLY A 125 -12.91 -4.93 4.89
CA GLY A 125 -13.64 -3.65 4.82
C GLY A 125 -15.04 -3.78 4.21
N THR A 126 -15.25 -3.21 3.02
CA THR A 126 -16.59 -3.08 2.39
C THR A 126 -17.36 -4.40 2.35
N ASN A 127 -16.74 -5.50 1.89
CA ASN A 127 -17.41 -6.81 1.81
C ASN A 127 -17.88 -7.35 3.18
N LEU A 128 -17.25 -6.94 4.28
CA LEU A 128 -17.71 -7.32 5.62
C LEU A 128 -18.87 -6.43 6.09
N THR A 129 -18.79 -5.12 5.83
CA THR A 129 -19.64 -4.14 6.51
C THR A 129 -20.75 -3.54 5.64
N ASN A 130 -20.70 -3.73 4.33
CA ASN A 130 -21.60 -3.12 3.35
C ASN A 130 -21.89 -4.04 2.16
N ASP A 131 -22.07 -5.33 2.39
CA ASP A 131 -22.59 -6.27 1.38
C ASP A 131 -24.08 -6.56 1.64
N PHE A 132 -24.94 -5.97 0.80
CA PHE A 132 -26.40 -6.18 0.82
C PHE A 132 -26.89 -7.00 -0.37
N ALA A 133 -25.99 -7.69 -1.09
CA ALA A 133 -26.35 -8.49 -2.24
C ALA A 133 -27.38 -9.58 -1.86
N GLY A 134 -28.50 -9.63 -2.59
CA GLY A 134 -29.56 -10.61 -2.35
C GLY A 134 -30.39 -10.41 -1.07
N CYS A 135 -30.13 -9.38 -0.26
CA CYS A 135 -30.90 -9.14 0.97
C CYS A 135 -32.30 -8.58 0.73
N ALA A 136 -32.50 -7.83 -0.36
CA ALA A 136 -33.79 -7.25 -0.72
C ALA A 136 -34.61 -8.19 -1.61
N PRO A 137 -35.95 -8.22 -1.49
CA PRO A 137 -36.82 -9.10 -2.30
C PRO A 137 -36.82 -8.78 -3.80
N LYS A 138 -36.27 -7.61 -4.16
CA LYS A 138 -36.01 -7.18 -5.52
C LYS A 138 -34.66 -6.48 -5.55
N THR A 139 -34.01 -6.44 -6.71
CA THR A 139 -32.77 -5.69 -6.89
C THR A 139 -33.01 -4.19 -6.68
N ILE A 140 -32.28 -3.58 -5.75
CA ILE A 140 -32.31 -2.13 -5.48
C ILE A 140 -30.93 -1.56 -5.79
N ALA A 141 -30.81 -0.79 -6.87
CA ALA A 141 -29.52 -0.29 -7.34
C ALA A 141 -28.81 0.62 -6.31
N SER A 142 -29.57 1.36 -5.49
CA SER A 142 -29.03 2.24 -4.45
C SER A 142 -28.46 1.51 -3.22
N LEU A 143 -28.59 0.19 -3.14
CA LEU A 143 -27.92 -0.62 -2.11
C LEU A 143 -26.50 -1.04 -2.53
N LYS A 144 -26.08 -0.75 -3.77
CA LYS A 144 -24.68 -0.97 -4.16
C LYS A 144 -23.79 0.01 -3.39
N PRO A 145 -22.68 -0.46 -2.80
CA PRO A 145 -21.68 0.43 -2.21
C PRO A 145 -21.22 1.49 -3.21
N ILE A 146 -21.11 2.73 -2.75
CA ILE A 146 -20.51 3.81 -3.54
C ILE A 146 -19.01 3.86 -3.29
N SER A 147 -18.24 4.16 -4.34
CA SER A 147 -16.82 4.44 -4.21
C SER A 147 -16.64 5.90 -3.82
N ILE A 148 -16.28 6.16 -2.56
CA ILE A 148 -16.01 7.49 -2.03
C ILE A 148 -14.66 7.50 -1.32
N VAL A 149 -13.87 8.54 -1.55
CA VAL A 149 -12.56 8.73 -0.91
C VAL A 149 -12.41 10.17 -0.43
N CYS A 150 -11.66 10.36 0.65
CA CYS A 150 -11.15 11.65 1.09
C CYS A 150 -9.63 11.52 1.21
N LYS A 151 -8.89 12.29 0.43
CA LYS A 151 -7.43 12.20 0.32
C LYS A 151 -6.82 13.59 0.45
N VAL A 152 -5.55 13.64 0.84
CA VAL A 152 -4.76 14.88 0.83
C VAL A 152 -4.69 15.42 -0.60
N SER A 153 -5.10 16.68 -0.79
CA SER A 153 -4.99 17.41 -2.06
C SER A 153 -3.64 18.09 -2.21
N ASP A 154 -3.20 18.77 -1.17
CA ASP A 154 -1.99 19.58 -1.14
C ASP A 154 -1.41 19.68 0.28
N ALA A 155 -0.13 20.02 0.35
CA ALA A 155 0.56 20.34 1.59
C ALA A 155 1.37 21.63 1.37
N ASN A 156 1.05 22.67 2.14
CA ASN A 156 1.70 23.98 2.04
C ASN A 156 1.70 24.55 0.61
N GLY A 157 0.56 24.41 -0.09
CA GLY A 157 0.38 24.87 -1.47
C GLY A 157 1.03 24.01 -2.54
N ARG A 158 1.62 22.86 -2.19
CA ARG A 158 2.23 21.91 -3.13
C ARG A 158 1.31 20.70 -3.33
N PRO A 159 1.03 20.28 -4.58
CA PRO A 159 0.10 19.18 -4.85
C PRO A 159 0.62 17.85 -4.29
N ALA A 160 -0.25 17.11 -3.61
CA ALA A 160 0.04 15.78 -3.11
C ALA A 160 -0.28 14.73 -4.17
N VAL A 161 0.59 13.72 -4.27
CA VAL A 161 0.48 12.63 -5.26
C VAL A 161 0.54 11.28 -4.56
N LYS A 162 -0.26 10.31 -5.03
CA LYS A 162 -0.07 8.87 -4.79
C LYS A 162 -0.01 8.19 -6.14
N LEU A 163 1.00 7.35 -6.39
CA LEU A 163 1.08 6.56 -7.63
C LEU A 163 0.38 5.21 -7.49
N SER A 164 0.57 4.50 -6.36
CA SER A 164 0.15 3.10 -6.20
C SER A 164 0.86 2.13 -7.17
N ASP A 165 0.78 0.82 -6.91
CA ASP A 165 1.20 -0.22 -7.86
C ASP A 165 0.21 -0.42 -9.01
N ASN A 166 -1.04 0.04 -8.83
CA ASN A 166 -2.06 0.07 -9.87
C ASN A 166 -2.26 1.50 -10.39
N PRO A 167 -1.94 1.81 -11.66
CA PRO A 167 -2.12 3.14 -12.24
C PRO A 167 -3.54 3.69 -12.13
N GLN A 168 -4.56 2.82 -12.14
CA GLN A 168 -5.97 3.21 -12.02
C GLN A 168 -6.32 3.76 -10.62
N LYS A 169 -5.43 3.60 -9.63
CA LYS A 169 -5.56 4.12 -8.27
C LYS A 169 -4.69 5.35 -8.01
N ALA A 170 -3.97 5.85 -9.01
CA ALA A 170 -3.17 7.05 -8.89
C ALA A 170 -4.05 8.28 -8.57
N THR A 171 -3.54 9.19 -7.77
CA THR A 171 -4.22 10.45 -7.41
C THR A 171 -3.27 11.61 -7.34
N GLY A 172 -3.78 12.80 -7.67
CA GLY A 172 -3.04 14.05 -7.71
C GLY A 172 -3.22 14.73 -9.06
N GLU A 173 -2.64 15.92 -9.20
CA GLU A 173 -2.66 16.67 -10.46
C GLU A 173 -1.91 15.88 -11.56
N PRO A 174 -2.45 15.75 -12.79
CA PRO A 174 -1.87 14.89 -13.82
C PRO A 174 -0.39 15.18 -14.15
N ALA A 175 -0.02 16.46 -14.19
CA ALA A 175 1.36 16.86 -14.46
C ALA A 175 2.31 16.43 -13.33
N GLU A 176 1.86 16.47 -12.08
CA GLU A 176 2.67 16.07 -10.93
C GLU A 176 2.75 14.54 -10.82
N VAL A 177 1.66 13.83 -11.13
CA VAL A 177 1.67 12.37 -11.28
C VAL A 177 2.70 11.94 -12.33
N GLU A 178 2.73 12.59 -13.50
CA GLU A 178 3.71 12.28 -14.55
C GLU A 178 5.15 12.58 -14.09
N ARG A 179 5.36 13.68 -13.34
CA ARG A 179 6.67 14.00 -12.74
C ARG A 179 7.13 12.90 -11.78
N TYR A 180 6.24 12.43 -10.89
CA TYR A 180 6.55 11.38 -9.93
C TYR A 180 6.81 10.03 -10.64
N LEU A 181 6.05 9.69 -11.69
CA LEU A 181 6.31 8.49 -12.50
C LEU A 181 7.66 8.54 -13.20
N LYS A 182 8.08 9.70 -13.74
CA LYS A 182 9.41 9.88 -14.33
C LYS A 182 10.52 9.75 -13.29
N PHE A 183 10.26 10.20 -12.06
CA PHE A 183 11.22 10.21 -10.97
C PHE A 183 11.41 8.84 -10.31
N PHE A 184 10.32 8.17 -9.89
CA PHE A 184 10.36 6.89 -9.19
C PHE A 184 10.44 5.68 -10.13
N GLY A 185 9.99 5.84 -11.37
CA GLY A 185 9.85 4.77 -12.37
C GLY A 185 8.44 4.19 -12.40
N GLN A 186 8.25 3.18 -13.24
CA GLN A 186 6.95 2.52 -13.47
C GLN A 186 7.04 0.99 -13.39
N GLU A 187 8.11 0.47 -12.79
CA GLU A 187 8.35 -0.96 -12.67
C GLU A 187 7.22 -1.65 -11.89
N ASP A 188 6.67 -2.72 -12.46
CA ASP A 188 5.58 -3.51 -11.90
C ASP A 188 4.25 -2.76 -11.69
N HIS A 189 4.09 -1.59 -12.30
CA HIS A 189 2.79 -0.94 -12.37
C HIS A 189 1.86 -1.77 -13.27
N LYS A 190 0.79 -2.32 -12.71
CA LYS A 190 -0.15 -3.19 -13.42
C LYS A 190 -1.59 -2.72 -13.25
N GLU A 191 -2.26 -2.49 -14.38
CA GLU A 191 -3.68 -2.14 -14.35
C GLU A 191 -4.52 -3.30 -13.84
N GLN A 192 -5.35 -2.99 -12.84
CA GLN A 192 -6.26 -3.95 -12.22
C GLN A 192 -7.59 -3.27 -11.92
N LYS A 193 -8.65 -4.07 -11.90
CA LYS A 193 -9.99 -3.58 -11.55
C LYS A 193 -9.97 -3.07 -10.11
N VAL A 194 -10.42 -1.84 -9.92
CA VAL A 194 -10.64 -1.28 -8.59
C VAL A 194 -11.92 -1.88 -8.02
N LEU A 195 -11.79 -2.63 -6.94
CA LEU A 195 -12.92 -3.17 -6.18
C LEU A 195 -13.49 -2.06 -5.28
N VAL A 196 -14.82 -2.09 -5.09
CA VAL A 196 -15.56 -1.16 -4.23
C VAL A 196 -16.23 -1.98 -3.15
#